data_AF-A0A8S3W4S2-F1
#
_entry.id   AF-A0A8S3W4S2-F1
#
_cell.length_a   1.000
_cell.length_b   1.000
_cell.length_c   1.000
_cell.angle_alpha   90.00
_cell.angle_beta   90.00
_cell.angle_gamma   90.00
#
_symmetry.space_group_name_H-M   'P 1'
#
loop_
_entity.id
_entity.type
_entity.pdbx_description
1 polymer ?
#
loop_
_entity_poly.entity_id
_entity_poly.type
_entity_poly.pdbx_seq_one_letter_code
_entity_poly.pdbx_strand_id
1 'polypeptide(L)'
;MSLVQRTPPPVSESGLLQVQSEPDMVSAMRYEDEIETSNVSTRKKRPRLDGSPLDEYSRLKKDIQQMFKNWAAEQDLKFSKLITEISDLKQQNSVIQETNLEIRKFMTFASTEYDDMRKKIAKLEKERSEYTENLMKMERKILDLQVKSRTASIEFRNIPMQERETTDDLLSIVSSVCNALHIPIKHDEVRDVYRLPGKPGTNKTIVAEFVTVRGKNNILSAARNFNKKETYRRKT
;
A
#
# COMPACT_ATOMS: atom_id res chain seq x y z
N MET A 1 18.85 10.88 8.97
CA MET A 1 19.14 10.21 10.26
C MET A 1 19.43 8.75 9.95
N SER A 2 20.70 8.32 10.02
CA SER A 2 21.13 6.98 9.63
C SER A 2 20.95 5.99 10.79
N LEU A 3 20.21 4.91 10.56
CA LEU A 3 20.04 3.83 11.53
C LEU A 3 21.27 2.92 11.47
N VAL A 4 22.01 2.90 12.58
CA VAL A 4 23.18 2.03 12.79
C VAL A 4 22.70 0.58 12.94
N GLN A 5 23.07 -0.26 11.98
CA GLN A 5 22.80 -1.69 12.00
C GLN A 5 23.93 -2.40 12.76
N ARG A 6 23.62 -3.07 13.88
CA ARG A 6 24.59 -3.88 14.63
C ARG A 6 24.46 -5.34 14.22
N THR A 7 25.57 -5.93 13.74
CA THR A 7 25.72 -7.37 13.50
C THR A 7 26.24 -8.08 14.76
N PRO A 8 25.83 -9.33 15.04
CA PRO A 8 26.34 -10.12 16.15
C PRO A 8 27.74 -10.69 15.85
N PRO A 9 28.55 -11.00 16.88
CA PRO A 9 29.89 -11.54 16.70
C PRO A 9 29.86 -13.02 16.28
N PRO A 10 30.92 -13.51 15.58
CA PRO A 10 31.01 -14.91 15.17
C PRO A 10 31.25 -15.81 16.39
N VAL A 11 30.51 -16.93 16.45
CA VAL A 11 30.65 -17.97 17.46
C VAL A 11 31.86 -18.82 17.10
N SER A 12 32.89 -18.81 17.94
CA SER A 12 34.01 -19.74 17.87
C SER A 12 33.57 -21.10 18.39
N GLU A 13 33.66 -22.14 17.54
CA GLU A 13 33.58 -23.54 17.95
C GLU A 13 34.68 -23.81 18.98
N SER A 14 34.28 -23.93 20.24
CA SER A 14 35.16 -24.40 21.33
C SER A 14 34.54 -25.67 21.86
N GLY A 15 35.26 -26.78 21.63
CA GLY A 15 34.86 -28.12 22.01
C GLY A 15 34.53 -28.22 23.49
N LEU A 16 33.39 -28.86 23.77
CA LEU A 16 32.99 -29.26 25.10
C LEU A 16 33.97 -30.35 25.60
N LEU A 17 34.92 -29.94 26.43
CA LEU A 17 35.71 -30.86 27.26
C LEU A 17 34.79 -31.48 28.30
N GLN A 18 34.52 -32.77 28.13
CA GLN A 18 33.84 -33.63 29.08
C GLN A 18 34.76 -33.86 30.29
N VAL A 19 34.42 -33.27 31.43
CA VAL A 19 35.13 -33.52 32.70
C VAL A 19 34.46 -34.69 33.41
N GLN A 20 35.18 -35.81 33.56
CA GLN A 20 34.81 -36.93 34.42
C GLN A 20 35.52 -36.77 35.77
N SER A 21 34.80 -36.88 36.88
CA SER A 21 35.38 -36.97 38.23
C SER A 21 35.30 -38.42 38.73
N GLU A 22 36.46 -39.02 39.00
CA GLU A 22 36.60 -40.32 39.66
C GLU A 22 36.44 -40.19 41.20
N PRO A 23 35.94 -41.22 41.90
CA PRO A 23 35.88 -41.23 43.36
C PRO A 23 37.18 -41.78 43.98
N ASP A 24 37.72 -41.05 44.95
CA ASP A 24 38.87 -41.50 45.75
C ASP A 24 38.39 -42.44 46.88
N MET A 25 38.61 -43.74 46.71
CA MET A 25 38.43 -44.75 47.74
C MET A 25 39.76 -45.03 48.44
N VAL A 26 39.86 -44.66 49.71
CA VAL A 26 40.93 -45.17 50.59
C VAL A 26 40.38 -46.29 51.47
N SER A 27 40.70 -47.53 51.06
CA SER A 27 40.77 -48.69 51.95
C SER A 27 41.98 -48.57 52.87
N ALA A 28 41.77 -48.63 54.19
CA ALA A 28 42.81 -48.99 55.15
C ALA A 28 42.11 -49.69 56.33
N MET A 29 42.16 -51.02 56.37
CA MET A 29 43.12 -51.84 57.12
C MET A 29 42.44 -52.48 58.34
N ARG A 30 42.27 -53.80 58.20
CA ARG A 30 42.05 -54.75 59.29
C ARG A 30 43.32 -54.82 60.14
N TYR A 31 43.17 -54.86 61.46
CA TYR A 31 44.01 -55.64 62.36
C TYR A 31 43.13 -56.15 63.50
N GLU A 32 43.04 -57.48 63.58
CA GLU A 32 42.76 -58.18 64.84
C GLU A 32 44.03 -58.09 65.69
N ASP A 33 43.88 -57.89 67.00
CA ASP A 33 44.63 -58.68 67.99
C ASP A 33 44.01 -58.50 69.38
N GLU A 34 43.81 -59.65 70.02
CA GLU A 34 43.45 -59.85 71.41
C GLU A 34 44.59 -59.41 72.33
N ILE A 35 44.30 -58.59 73.34
CA ILE A 35 45.12 -58.54 74.56
C ILE A 35 44.20 -58.50 75.77
N GLU A 36 44.15 -59.62 76.48
CA GLU A 36 43.72 -59.72 77.87
C GLU A 36 44.67 -58.91 78.77
N THR A 37 44.13 -57.96 79.55
CA THR A 37 44.80 -57.48 80.77
C THR A 37 43.82 -57.43 81.92
N SER A 38 43.91 -58.46 82.76
CA SER A 38 43.41 -58.52 84.13
C SER A 38 44.15 -57.55 85.06
N ASN A 39 43.43 -57.06 86.09
CA ASN A 39 43.88 -56.30 87.27
C ASN A 39 43.65 -54.79 87.25
N VAL A 40 42.39 -54.36 87.43
CA VAL A 40 42.04 -52.99 87.85
C VAL A 40 41.20 -53.02 89.12
N SER A 41 41.75 -52.41 90.17
CA SER A 41 41.18 -52.19 91.50
C SER A 41 39.79 -51.51 91.47
N THR A 42 38.81 -52.09 92.16
CA THR A 42 37.45 -51.59 92.30
C THR A 42 37.36 -50.41 93.27
N ARG A 43 37.70 -49.21 92.78
CA ARG A 43 37.34 -47.96 93.46
C ARG A 43 35.87 -47.63 93.17
N LYS A 44 35.02 -47.58 94.21
CA LYS A 44 33.64 -47.07 94.12
C LYS A 44 33.64 -45.69 93.44
N LYS A 45 33.19 -45.64 92.19
CA LYS A 45 32.99 -44.39 91.44
C LYS A 45 31.73 -43.70 91.95
N ARG A 46 31.77 -42.37 92.01
CA ARG A 46 30.61 -41.52 92.31
C ARG A 46 29.45 -41.90 91.37
N PRO A 47 28.18 -41.88 91.81
CA PRO A 47 27.03 -42.11 90.94
C PRO A 47 27.15 -41.19 89.73
N ARG A 48 27.22 -41.77 88.53
CA ARG A 48 27.13 -40.99 87.29
C ARG A 48 25.68 -40.58 87.15
N LEU A 49 25.45 -39.30 86.85
CA LEU A 49 24.14 -38.79 86.47
C LEU A 49 23.59 -39.68 85.35
N ASP A 50 22.36 -40.17 85.49
CA ASP A 50 21.64 -41.04 84.54
C ASP A 50 21.28 -40.30 83.22
N GLY A 51 22.25 -39.63 82.61
CA GLY A 51 22.22 -39.20 81.23
C GLY A 51 23.10 -40.14 80.42
N SER A 52 22.55 -41.25 79.94
CA SER A 52 23.29 -42.18 79.07
C SER A 52 23.67 -41.47 77.76
N PRO A 53 24.96 -41.35 77.41
CA PRO A 53 25.42 -40.75 76.14
C PRO A 53 24.86 -41.42 74.88
N LEU A 54 24.28 -42.62 75.03
CA LEU A 54 23.67 -43.39 73.97
C LEU A 54 22.33 -42.80 73.48
N ASP A 55 21.60 -42.09 74.36
CA ASP A 55 20.31 -41.47 74.01
C ASP A 55 20.50 -40.15 73.23
N GLU A 56 21.51 -39.36 73.58
CA GLU A 56 21.87 -38.12 72.86
C GLU A 56 22.37 -38.41 71.44
N TYR A 57 23.21 -39.43 71.25
CA TYR A 57 23.65 -39.87 69.93
C TYR A 57 22.49 -40.37 69.06
N SER A 58 21.54 -41.09 69.67
CA SER A 58 20.35 -41.60 68.97
C SER A 58 19.42 -40.46 68.53
N ARG A 59 19.30 -39.40 69.33
CA ARG A 59 18.55 -38.18 68.97
C ARG A 59 19.25 -37.42 67.85
N LEU A 60 20.55 -37.15 67.97
CA LEU A 60 21.33 -36.46 66.93
C LEU A 60 21.28 -37.23 65.60
N LYS A 61 21.39 -38.56 65.62
CA LYS A 61 21.26 -39.40 64.41
C LYS A 61 19.88 -39.26 63.78
N LYS A 62 18.81 -39.26 64.58
CA LYS A 62 17.44 -39.04 64.09
C LYS A 62 17.27 -37.64 63.50
N ASP A 63 17.83 -36.61 64.14
CA ASP A 63 17.77 -35.23 63.67
C ASP A 63 18.51 -35.06 62.34
N ILE A 64 19.72 -35.61 62.22
CA ILE A 64 20.48 -35.62 60.96
C ILE A 64 19.73 -36.37 59.87
N GLN A 65 19.17 -37.54 60.17
CA GLN A 65 18.34 -38.29 59.22
C GLN A 65 17.10 -37.51 58.80
N GLN A 66 16.46 -36.80 59.73
CA GLN A 66 15.30 -35.96 59.44
C GLN A 66 15.70 -34.74 58.59
N MET A 67 16.83 -34.11 58.86
CA MET A 67 17.37 -33.02 58.04
C MET A 67 17.67 -33.49 56.61
N PHE A 68 18.31 -34.64 56.43
CA PHE A 68 18.56 -35.19 55.09
C PHE A 68 17.27 -35.55 54.35
N LYS A 69 16.27 -36.10 55.06
CA LYS A 69 14.94 -36.38 54.47
C LYS A 69 14.24 -35.09 54.03
N ASN A 70 14.24 -34.07 54.88
CA ASN A 70 13.64 -32.77 54.56
C ASN A 70 14.38 -32.11 53.39
N TRP A 71 15.71 -32.12 53.39
CA TRP A 71 16.52 -31.57 52.31
C TRP A 71 16.28 -32.31 50.99
N ALA A 72 16.24 -33.64 50.99
CA ALA A 72 15.92 -34.43 49.81
C ALA A 72 14.52 -34.08 49.26
N ALA A 73 13.51 -33.99 50.14
CA ALA A 73 12.17 -33.59 49.74
C ALA A 73 12.11 -32.16 49.17
N GLU A 74 12.87 -31.22 49.73
CA GLU A 74 12.98 -29.86 49.19
C GLU A 74 13.67 -29.81 47.82
N GLN A 75 14.71 -30.63 47.62
CA GLN A 75 15.38 -30.75 46.32
C GLN A 75 14.46 -31.35 45.27
N ASP A 76 13.75 -32.44 45.60
CA ASP A 76 12.78 -33.07 44.70
C ASP A 76 11.68 -32.09 44.30
N LEU A 77 11.20 -31.28 45.25
CA LEU A 77 10.23 -30.24 44.97
C LEU A 77 10.78 -29.18 43.99
N LYS A 78 12.03 -28.75 44.16
CA LYS A 78 12.68 -27.77 43.25
C LYS A 78 12.91 -28.38 41.87
N PHE A 79 13.38 -29.62 41.79
CA PHE A 79 13.58 -30.31 40.51
C PHE A 79 12.27 -30.53 39.77
N SER A 80 11.22 -30.93 40.48
CA SER A 80 9.88 -31.07 39.89
C SER A 80 9.40 -29.74 39.29
N LYS A 81 9.55 -28.63 40.03
CA LYS A 81 9.22 -27.28 39.53
C LYS A 81 10.04 -26.89 38.30
N LEU A 82 11.36 -27.11 38.32
CA LEU A 82 12.21 -26.82 37.18
C LEU A 82 11.85 -27.66 35.95
N ILE A 83 11.51 -28.94 36.14
CA ILE A 83 11.06 -29.82 35.05
C ILE A 83 9.75 -29.30 34.45
N THR A 84 8.81 -28.86 35.28
CA THR A 84 7.56 -28.26 34.79
C THR A 84 7.81 -26.97 34.02
N GLU A 85 8.63 -26.05 34.54
CA GLU A 85 8.97 -24.80 33.85
C GLU A 85 9.69 -25.04 32.52
N ILE A 86 10.62 -26.02 32.47
CA ILE A 86 11.30 -26.41 31.24
C ILE A 86 10.32 -27.00 30.22
N SER A 87 9.34 -27.80 30.67
CA SER A 87 8.30 -28.35 29.80
C SER A 87 7.44 -27.23 29.20
N ASP A 88 7.02 -26.27 30.03
CA ASP A 88 6.21 -25.13 29.60
C ASP A 88 6.98 -24.24 28.61
N LEU A 89 8.26 -23.97 28.86
CA LEU A 89 9.13 -23.22 27.94
C LEU A 89 9.30 -23.94 26.60
N LYS A 90 9.42 -25.26 26.59
CA LYS A 90 9.48 -26.04 25.35
C LYS A 90 8.18 -25.92 24.57
N GLN A 91 7.03 -26.00 25.24
CA GLN A 91 5.73 -25.85 24.60
C GLN A 91 5.57 -24.44 24.01
N GLN A 92 5.90 -23.40 24.77
CA GLN A 92 5.86 -22.01 24.28
C GLN A 92 6.77 -21.81 23.07
N ASN A 93 8.00 -22.33 23.11
CA ASN A 93 8.92 -22.26 21.97
C ASN A 93 8.37 -22.96 20.73
N SER A 94 7.69 -24.10 20.89
CA SER A 94 7.02 -24.78 19.78
C SER A 94 5.95 -23.91 19.13
N VAL A 95 5.09 -23.27 19.94
CA VAL A 95 4.03 -22.37 19.45
C VAL A 95 4.62 -21.13 18.78
N ILE A 96 5.70 -20.57 19.33
CA ILE A 96 6.40 -19.42 18.73
C ILE A 96 6.99 -19.80 17.36
N GLN A 97 7.52 -21.02 17.20
CA GLN A 97 8.06 -21.46 15.92
C GLN A 97 6.95 -21.64 14.87
N GLU A 98 5.83 -22.23 15.25
CA GLU A 98 4.67 -22.43 14.37
C GLU A 98 4.08 -21.08 13.92
N THR A 99 3.81 -20.18 14.85
CA THR A 99 3.26 -18.84 14.53
C THR A 99 4.22 -18.03 13.65
N ASN A 100 5.53 -18.11 13.88
CA ASN A 100 6.52 -17.46 13.01
C ASN A 100 6.53 -18.03 11.58
N LEU A 101 6.31 -19.34 11.42
CA LEU A 101 6.20 -19.95 10.10
C LEU A 101 4.94 -19.45 9.37
N GLU A 102 3.81 -19.34 10.07
CA GLU A 102 2.58 -18.80 9.51
C GLU A 102 2.71 -17.33 9.12
N ILE A 103 3.32 -16.51 9.98
CA ILE A 103 3.59 -15.09 9.69
C ILE A 103 4.44 -14.95 8.44
N ARG A 104 5.47 -15.79 8.26
CA ARG A 104 6.31 -15.78 7.05
C ARG A 104 5.50 -16.12 5.81
N LYS A 105 4.66 -17.16 5.86
CA LYS A 105 3.78 -17.54 4.75
C LYS A 105 2.85 -16.40 4.37
N PHE A 106 2.18 -15.81 5.36
CA PHE A 106 1.30 -14.65 5.14
C PHE A 106 2.06 -13.47 4.55
N MET A 107 3.25 -13.15 5.06
CA MET A 107 4.08 -12.05 4.54
C MET A 107 4.47 -12.28 3.09
N THR A 108 4.86 -13.51 2.72
CA THR A 108 5.17 -13.84 1.32
C THR A 108 3.95 -13.68 0.41
N PHE A 109 2.78 -14.15 0.86
CA PHE A 109 1.53 -14.01 0.12
C PHE A 109 1.12 -12.54 -0.04
N ALA A 110 1.18 -11.75 1.03
CA ALA A 110 0.88 -10.32 0.99
C ALA A 110 1.83 -9.57 0.05
N SER A 111 3.11 -9.95 0.02
CA SER A 111 4.08 -9.37 -0.91
C SER A 111 3.75 -9.68 -2.37
N THR A 112 3.35 -10.91 -2.69
CA THR A 112 2.96 -11.27 -4.06
C THR A 112 1.70 -10.54 -4.51
N GLU A 113 0.69 -10.46 -3.64
CA GLU A 113 -0.54 -9.72 -3.93
C GLU A 113 -0.26 -8.21 -4.15
N TYR A 114 0.63 -7.64 -3.33
CA TYR A 114 1.04 -6.24 -3.48
C TYR A 114 1.74 -5.99 -4.82
N ASP A 115 2.65 -6.87 -5.23
CA ASP A 115 3.33 -6.75 -6.53
C ASP A 115 2.36 -6.86 -7.70
N ASP A 116 1.37 -7.74 -7.62
CA ASP A 116 0.37 -7.91 -8.67
C ASP A 116 -0.61 -6.73 -8.73
N MET A 117 -1.02 -6.19 -7.58
CA MET A 117 -1.78 -4.94 -7.52
C MET A 117 -0.98 -3.78 -8.14
N ARG A 118 0.31 -3.66 -7.82
CA ARG A 118 1.19 -2.64 -8.38
C ARG A 118 1.30 -2.75 -9.90
N LYS A 119 1.48 -3.96 -10.44
CA LYS A 119 1.50 -4.20 -11.89
C LYS A 119 0.17 -3.81 -12.54
N LYS A 120 -0.96 -4.14 -11.90
CA LYS A 120 -2.29 -3.79 -12.40
C LYS A 120 -2.52 -2.29 -12.44
N ILE A 121 -2.10 -1.56 -11.40
CA ILE A 121 -2.16 -0.10 -11.35
C ILE A 121 -1.32 0.50 -12.49
N ALA A 122 -0.06 0.07 -12.64
CA ALA A 122 0.81 0.58 -13.70
C ALA A 122 0.24 0.33 -15.11
N LYS A 123 -0.40 -0.83 -15.33
CA LYS A 123 -1.10 -1.14 -16.58
C LYS A 123 -2.29 -0.18 -16.82
N LEU A 124 -3.12 0.05 -15.80
CA LEU A 124 -4.27 0.95 -15.91
C LEU A 124 -3.84 2.41 -16.15
N GLU A 125 -2.77 2.87 -15.52
CA GLU A 125 -2.22 4.21 -15.75
C GLU A 125 -1.73 4.37 -17.20
N LYS A 126 -1.05 3.36 -17.73
CA LYS A 126 -0.61 3.34 -19.14
C LYS A 126 -1.80 3.37 -20.09
N GLU A 127 -2.79 2.49 -19.90
CA GLU A 127 -4.00 2.45 -20.72
C GLU A 127 -4.75 3.80 -20.67
N ARG A 128 -4.87 4.41 -19.49
CA ARG A 128 -5.48 5.74 -19.34
C ARG A 128 -4.75 6.80 -20.17
N SER A 129 -3.42 6.79 -20.17
CA SER A 129 -2.63 7.72 -20.97
C SER A 129 -2.89 7.54 -22.46
N GLU A 130 -2.86 6.29 -22.94
CA GLU A 130 -3.13 5.95 -24.34
C GLU A 130 -4.54 6.36 -24.78
N TYR A 131 -5.56 6.11 -23.94
CA TYR A 131 -6.92 6.55 -24.21
C TYR A 131 -7.05 8.06 -24.27
N THR A 132 -6.37 8.79 -23.38
CA THR A 132 -6.40 10.25 -23.36
C THR A 132 -5.78 10.83 -24.64
N GLU A 133 -4.64 10.29 -25.08
CA GLU A 133 -4.01 10.71 -26.34
C GLU A 133 -4.91 10.42 -27.56
N ASN A 134 -5.54 9.25 -27.58
CA ASN A 134 -6.44 8.86 -28.65
C ASN A 134 -7.68 9.77 -28.68
N LEU A 135 -8.24 10.10 -27.52
CA LEU A 135 -9.34 11.03 -27.39
C LEU A 135 -8.95 12.41 -27.96
N MET A 136 -7.79 12.96 -27.58
CA MET A 136 -7.29 14.23 -28.14
C MET A 136 -7.05 14.18 -29.65
N LYS A 137 -6.61 13.04 -30.19
CA LYS A 137 -6.47 12.85 -31.65
C LYS A 137 -7.85 12.84 -32.32
N MET A 138 -8.84 12.20 -31.73
CA MET A 138 -10.19 12.14 -32.29
C MET A 138 -10.91 13.49 -32.21
N GLU A 139 -10.79 14.22 -31.10
CA GLU A 139 -11.32 15.58 -30.96
C GLU A 139 -10.76 16.51 -32.04
N ARG A 140 -9.44 16.48 -32.27
CA ARG A 140 -8.82 17.25 -33.36
C ARG A 140 -9.36 16.87 -34.73
N LYS A 141 -9.55 15.57 -35.01
CA LYS A 141 -10.16 15.11 -36.27
C LYS A 141 -11.59 15.59 -36.42
N ILE A 142 -12.38 15.57 -35.35
CA ILE A 142 -13.78 16.07 -35.35
C ILE A 142 -13.79 17.58 -35.63
N LEU A 143 -12.94 18.35 -34.95
CA LEU A 143 -12.82 19.79 -35.19
C LEU A 143 -12.42 20.08 -36.64
N ASP A 144 -11.41 19.37 -37.16
CA ASP A 144 -11.00 19.50 -38.56
C ASP A 144 -12.14 19.18 -39.53
N LEU A 145 -12.91 18.13 -39.26
CA LEU A 145 -14.07 17.76 -40.08
C LEU A 145 -15.19 18.79 -40.01
N GLN A 146 -15.46 19.38 -38.83
CA GLN A 146 -16.45 20.44 -38.66
C GLN A 146 -16.05 21.73 -39.39
N VAL A 147 -14.76 22.08 -39.36
CA VAL A 147 -14.23 23.22 -40.10
C VAL A 147 -14.29 22.95 -41.61
N LYS A 148 -13.95 21.74 -42.04
CA LYS A 148 -13.97 21.33 -43.45
C LYS A 148 -15.37 21.16 -44.03
N SER A 149 -16.37 20.80 -43.22
CA SER A 149 -17.74 20.62 -43.71
C SER A 149 -18.45 21.95 -43.99
N ARG A 150 -18.03 23.05 -43.33
CA ARG A 150 -18.64 24.39 -43.47
C ARG A 150 -17.73 25.41 -44.15
N THR A 151 -16.87 24.95 -45.05
CA THR A 151 -15.87 25.81 -45.71
C THR A 151 -16.49 26.95 -46.50
N ALA A 152 -17.64 26.73 -47.12
CA ALA A 152 -18.34 27.70 -47.96
C ALA A 152 -19.55 28.40 -47.30
N SER A 153 -19.75 28.23 -45.99
CA SER A 153 -20.88 28.86 -45.28
C SER A 153 -20.56 30.28 -44.81
N ILE A 154 -21.53 31.18 -44.90
CA ILE A 154 -21.51 32.54 -44.34
C ILE A 154 -22.69 32.72 -43.38
N GLU A 155 -22.42 33.33 -42.23
CA GLU A 155 -23.44 33.74 -41.27
C GLU A 155 -23.82 35.21 -41.47
N PHE A 156 -25.10 35.45 -41.73
CA PHE A 156 -25.70 36.77 -41.78
C PHE A 156 -26.46 37.02 -40.46
N ARG A 157 -25.94 37.95 -39.68
CA ARG A 157 -26.44 38.27 -38.34
C ARG A 157 -27.30 39.54 -38.37
N ASN A 158 -28.15 39.71 -37.36
CA ASN A 158 -29.01 40.87 -37.15
C ASN A 158 -30.02 41.13 -38.29
N ILE A 159 -30.48 40.07 -38.95
CA ILE A 159 -31.57 40.17 -39.93
C ILE A 159 -32.90 39.97 -39.20
N PRO A 160 -33.84 40.93 -39.27
CA PRO A 160 -35.18 40.80 -38.69
C PRO A 160 -35.86 39.52 -39.14
N MET A 161 -36.64 38.91 -38.24
CA MET A 161 -37.42 37.72 -38.55
C MET A 161 -38.81 38.12 -39.01
N GLN A 162 -39.25 37.57 -40.14
CA GLN A 162 -40.64 37.64 -40.60
C GLN A 162 -41.40 36.38 -40.16
N GLU A 163 -42.72 36.51 -39.96
CA GLU A 163 -43.57 35.36 -39.67
C GLU A 163 -43.75 34.52 -40.94
N ARG A 164 -43.51 33.21 -40.83
CA ARG A 164 -43.63 32.23 -41.95
C ARG A 164 -42.69 32.48 -43.14
N GLU A 165 -41.42 32.75 -42.87
CA GLU A 165 -40.40 32.83 -43.92
C GLU A 165 -40.24 31.51 -44.69
N THR A 166 -40.17 31.62 -46.00
CA THR A 166 -39.84 30.53 -46.93
C THR A 166 -38.35 30.56 -47.29
N THR A 167 -37.86 29.49 -47.93
CA THR A 167 -36.48 29.43 -48.44
C THR A 167 -36.21 30.52 -49.49
N ASP A 168 -37.19 30.86 -50.31
CA ASP A 168 -37.06 31.89 -51.34
C ASP A 168 -36.93 33.30 -50.74
N ASP A 169 -37.64 33.56 -49.64
CA ASP A 169 -37.50 34.82 -48.89
C ASP A 169 -36.07 34.97 -48.35
N LEU A 170 -35.50 33.89 -47.80
CA LEU A 170 -34.12 33.89 -47.31
C LEU A 170 -33.12 34.11 -48.45
N LEU A 171 -33.32 33.50 -49.62
CA LEU A 171 -32.49 33.72 -50.80
C LEU A 171 -32.57 35.17 -51.30
N SER A 172 -33.76 35.76 -51.30
CA SER A 172 -33.98 37.16 -51.67
C SER A 172 -33.25 38.12 -50.72
N ILE A 173 -33.30 37.85 -49.41
CA ILE A 173 -32.57 38.61 -48.40
C ILE A 173 -31.06 38.50 -48.63
N VAL A 174 -30.53 37.30 -48.79
CA VAL A 174 -29.09 37.07 -49.03
C VAL A 174 -28.64 37.79 -50.31
N SER A 175 -29.42 37.70 -51.38
CA SER A 175 -29.16 38.38 -52.65
C SER A 175 -29.17 39.90 -52.48
N SER A 176 -30.13 40.44 -51.72
CA SER A 176 -30.22 41.87 -51.43
C SER A 176 -29.01 42.39 -50.64
N VAL A 177 -28.54 41.64 -49.64
CA VAL A 177 -27.32 41.98 -48.88
C VAL A 177 -26.09 41.96 -49.78
N CYS A 178 -25.96 40.97 -50.65
CA CYS A 178 -24.81 40.87 -51.54
C CYS A 178 -24.82 41.94 -52.63
N ASN A 179 -26.01 42.29 -53.14
CA ASN A 179 -26.19 43.43 -54.05
C ASN A 179 -25.78 44.75 -53.39
N ALA A 180 -26.09 44.95 -52.10
CA ALA A 180 -25.60 46.12 -51.35
C ALA A 180 -24.06 46.17 -51.28
N LEU A 181 -23.39 45.01 -51.24
CA LEU A 181 -21.94 44.87 -51.35
C LEU A 181 -21.40 44.91 -52.79
N HIS A 182 -22.26 45.15 -53.78
CA HIS A 182 -21.94 45.20 -55.20
C HIS A 182 -21.43 43.85 -55.75
N ILE A 183 -21.88 42.76 -55.15
CA ILE A 183 -21.64 41.39 -55.63
C ILE A 183 -23.01 40.79 -55.99
N PRO A 184 -23.38 40.76 -57.28
CA PRO A 184 -24.61 40.10 -57.70
C PRO A 184 -24.43 38.59 -57.55
N ILE A 185 -25.35 37.96 -56.81
CA ILE A 185 -25.36 36.52 -56.58
C ILE A 185 -26.63 35.95 -57.21
N LYS A 186 -26.49 34.82 -57.90
CA LYS A 186 -27.61 34.06 -58.46
C LYS A 186 -28.09 33.02 -57.45
N HIS A 187 -29.36 32.62 -57.54
CA HIS A 187 -29.92 31.56 -56.70
C HIS A 187 -29.11 30.25 -56.81
N ASP A 188 -28.64 29.89 -58.02
CA ASP A 188 -27.83 28.68 -58.27
C ASP A 188 -26.45 28.68 -57.57
N GLU A 189 -25.97 29.84 -57.11
CA GLU A 189 -24.69 29.93 -56.41
C GLU A 189 -24.82 29.64 -54.90
N VAL A 190 -26.05 29.57 -54.40
CA VAL A 190 -26.38 29.20 -53.03
C VAL A 190 -26.87 27.75 -53.03
N ARG A 191 -26.16 26.89 -52.30
CA ARG A 191 -26.49 25.47 -52.16
C ARG A 191 -27.63 25.26 -51.17
N ASP A 192 -27.57 25.96 -50.04
CA ASP A 192 -28.55 25.83 -48.97
C ASP A 192 -28.65 27.15 -48.18
N VAL A 193 -29.84 27.44 -47.65
CA VAL A 193 -30.07 28.60 -46.79
C VAL A 193 -31.10 28.29 -45.71
N TYR A 194 -30.74 28.59 -44.46
CA TYR A 194 -31.61 28.34 -43.32
C TYR A 194 -31.30 29.28 -42.16
N ARG A 195 -32.24 29.39 -41.21
CA ARG A 195 -32.00 30.06 -39.93
C ARG A 195 -31.51 29.07 -38.88
N LEU A 196 -30.55 29.50 -38.06
CA LEU A 196 -30.14 28.73 -36.90
C LEU A 196 -31.25 28.73 -35.82
N PRO A 197 -31.42 27.62 -35.09
CA PRO A 197 -32.33 27.58 -33.95
C PRO A 197 -31.90 28.59 -32.89
N GLY A 198 -32.87 29.25 -32.26
CA GLY A 198 -32.62 30.31 -31.29
C GLY A 198 -33.86 30.65 -30.46
N LYS A 199 -33.69 31.43 -29.39
CA LYS A 199 -34.76 31.82 -28.48
C LYS A 199 -35.84 32.64 -29.19
N PRO A 200 -37.14 32.48 -28.84
CA PRO A 200 -38.21 33.30 -29.38
C PRO A 200 -37.97 34.79 -29.07
N GLY A 201 -38.29 35.68 -30.02
CA GLY A 201 -38.09 37.13 -29.87
C GLY A 201 -36.67 37.64 -30.17
N THR A 202 -35.74 36.78 -30.59
CA THR A 202 -34.38 37.20 -31.01
C THR A 202 -34.19 37.08 -32.51
N ASN A 203 -33.42 38.01 -33.11
CA ASN A 203 -33.05 37.93 -34.53
C ASN A 203 -32.12 36.72 -34.75
N LYS A 204 -32.67 35.66 -35.33
CA LYS A 204 -31.94 34.43 -35.62
C LYS A 204 -30.97 34.63 -36.79
N THR A 205 -29.78 34.02 -36.69
CA THR A 205 -28.76 34.12 -37.75
C THR A 205 -29.20 33.30 -38.96
N ILE A 206 -29.07 33.89 -40.15
CA ILE A 206 -29.23 33.17 -41.43
C ILE A 206 -27.86 32.59 -41.80
N VAL A 207 -27.82 31.31 -42.12
CA VAL A 207 -26.65 30.63 -42.66
C VAL A 207 -26.93 30.37 -44.14
N ALA A 208 -26.08 30.89 -45.01
CA ALA A 208 -26.10 30.55 -46.43
C ALA A 208 -24.84 29.74 -46.76
N GLU A 209 -25.04 28.56 -47.33
CA GLU A 209 -23.96 27.74 -47.88
C GLU A 209 -23.84 27.99 -49.38
N PHE A 210 -22.66 28.45 -49.81
CA PHE A 210 -22.39 28.70 -51.22
C PHE A 210 -21.82 27.46 -51.90
N VAL A 211 -22.04 27.34 -53.20
CA VAL A 211 -21.50 26.22 -54.01
C VAL A 211 -19.96 26.21 -53.97
N THR A 212 -19.33 27.39 -53.93
CA THR A 212 -17.86 27.51 -53.96
C THR A 212 -17.31 28.36 -52.81
N VAL A 213 -16.15 27.95 -52.27
CA VAL A 213 -15.41 28.72 -51.25
C VAL A 213 -14.92 30.07 -51.80
N ARG A 214 -14.60 30.12 -53.10
CA ARG A 214 -14.19 31.36 -53.78
C ARG A 214 -15.29 32.42 -53.73
N GLY A 215 -16.55 32.05 -53.96
CA GLY A 215 -17.70 32.95 -53.84
C GLY A 215 -17.79 33.55 -52.43
N LYS A 216 -17.73 32.69 -51.40
CA LYS A 216 -17.68 33.13 -50.00
C LYS A 216 -16.54 34.13 -49.73
N ASN A 217 -15.32 33.80 -50.15
CA ASN A 217 -14.15 34.63 -49.88
C ASN A 217 -14.26 36.00 -50.56
N ASN A 218 -14.87 36.06 -51.75
CA ASN A 218 -15.14 37.31 -52.44
C ASN A 218 -16.13 38.18 -51.64
N ILE A 219 -17.25 37.59 -51.19
CA ILE A 219 -18.26 38.27 -50.37
C ILE A 219 -17.65 38.82 -49.07
N LEU A 220 -16.89 37.99 -48.34
CA LEU A 220 -16.25 38.41 -47.09
C LEU A 220 -15.22 39.52 -47.32
N SER A 221 -14.48 39.48 -48.42
CA SER A 221 -13.51 40.51 -48.76
C SER A 221 -14.18 41.83 -49.12
N ALA A 222 -15.26 41.80 -49.91
CA ALA A 222 -16.05 42.98 -50.21
C ALA A 222 -16.72 43.57 -48.96
N ALA A 223 -17.28 42.73 -48.08
CA ALA A 223 -17.85 43.17 -46.80
C ALA A 223 -16.79 43.88 -45.93
N ARG A 224 -15.58 43.31 -45.80
CA ARG A 224 -14.47 43.96 -45.07
C ARG A 224 -14.09 45.30 -45.69
N ASN A 225 -14.01 45.38 -47.01
CA ASN A 225 -13.65 46.61 -47.72
C ASN A 225 -14.73 47.69 -47.61
N PHE A 226 -16.00 47.30 -47.72
CA PHE A 226 -17.14 48.18 -47.52
C PHE A 226 -17.13 48.77 -46.10
N ASN A 227 -16.96 47.93 -45.08
CA ASN A 227 -16.89 48.36 -43.69
C ASN A 227 -15.70 49.30 -43.43
N LYS A 228 -14.52 49.01 -44.00
CA LYS A 228 -13.36 49.92 -43.89
C LYS A 228 -13.70 51.30 -44.45
N LYS A 229 -14.25 51.39 -45.66
CA LYS A 229 -14.61 52.66 -46.31
C LYS A 229 -15.67 53.45 -45.53
N GLU A 230 -16.72 52.79 -45.05
CA GLU A 230 -17.77 53.42 -44.23
C GLU A 230 -17.27 53.85 -42.84
N THR A 231 -16.31 53.14 -42.26
CA THR A 231 -15.71 53.55 -40.97
C THR A 231 -14.93 54.86 -41.09
N TYR A 232 -14.28 55.13 -42.23
CA TYR A 232 -13.66 56.42 -42.51
C TYR A 232 -14.69 57.52 -42.71
N ARG A 233 -15.83 57.20 -43.34
CA ARG A 233 -16.91 58.16 -43.66
C ARG A 233 -17.74 58.59 -42.43
N ARG A 234 -17.82 57.76 -41.39
CA ARG A 234 -18.52 58.09 -40.13
C ARG A 234 -17.68 58.87 -39.12
N LYS A 235 -16.38 59.04 -39.36
CA LYS A 235 -15.45 59.78 -38.48
C LYS A 235 -15.17 61.22 -38.93
N THR A 236 -15.61 61.59 -40.13
CA THR A 236 -15.67 62.96 -40.66
C THR A 236 -17.08 63.49 -40.54
#